data_AF-A0A1H6JF55-F1
#
_entry.id   AF-A0A1H6JF55-F1
#
_cell.length_a   1.000
_cell.length_b   1.000
_cell.length_c   1.000
_cell.angle_alpha   90.00
_cell.angle_beta   90.00
_cell.angle_gamma   90.00
#
_symmetry.space_group_name_H-M   'P 1'
#
loop_
_entity.id
_entity.type
_entity.pdbx_description
1 polymer ?
#
loop_
_entity_poly.entity_id
_entity_poly.type
_entity_poly.pdbx_seq_one_letter_code
_entity_poly.pdbx_strand_id
1 'polypeptide(L)'
;MSVTSKVAHELNDADKLILDELAEGRNLSQNLANELGYSRQYIHNRLQMLKAADYVKNVGGGLYELVDDPRGGDVGERQDELDQLRDRIVELEERIDEAFEAAEATVEAIENVNGDDAHERAKEVVTALKEEVDE
;
A
#
# COMPACT_ATOMS: atom_id res chain seq x y z
N MET A 1 11.40 -31.56 11.17
CA MET A 1 12.04 -30.96 12.35
C MET A 1 11.03 -30.09 13.06
N SER A 2 11.10 -30.04 14.38
CA SER A 2 10.06 -29.59 15.31
C SER A 2 9.60 -28.15 15.04
N VAL A 3 8.33 -27.97 14.68
CA VAL A 3 7.65 -26.68 14.84
C VAL A 3 7.29 -26.61 16.32
N THR A 4 8.10 -25.88 17.08
CA THR A 4 7.85 -25.64 18.50
C THR A 4 6.52 -24.89 18.63
N SER A 5 5.47 -25.63 18.99
CA SER A 5 4.21 -25.09 19.46
C SER A 5 4.47 -24.33 20.77
N LYS A 6 4.91 -23.08 20.65
CA LYS A 6 4.66 -22.06 21.66
C LYS A 6 3.14 -21.94 21.67
N VAL A 7 2.51 -22.35 22.78
CA VAL A 7 1.05 -22.42 22.95
C VAL A 7 0.42 -21.19 22.31
N ALA A 8 -0.31 -21.40 21.21
CA ALA A 8 -0.97 -20.35 20.47
C ALA A 8 -2.11 -19.79 21.34
N HIS A 9 -1.75 -18.88 22.24
CA HIS A 9 -2.72 -18.05 22.91
C HIS A 9 -3.29 -17.11 21.84
N GLU A 10 -4.52 -17.39 21.39
CA GLU A 10 -5.22 -16.51 20.46
C GLU A 10 -5.26 -15.11 21.06
N LEU A 11 -4.58 -14.18 20.38
CA LEU A 11 -4.47 -12.79 20.82
C LEU A 11 -5.85 -12.15 20.74
N ASN A 12 -6.34 -11.66 21.86
CA ASN A 12 -7.55 -10.86 21.87
C ASN A 12 -7.25 -9.41 21.47
N ASP A 13 -8.29 -8.60 21.32
CA ASP A 13 -8.12 -7.21 20.87
C ASP A 13 -7.30 -6.36 21.83
N ALA A 14 -7.42 -6.61 23.14
CA ALA A 14 -6.61 -5.93 24.14
C ALA A 14 -5.13 -6.30 24.05
N ASP A 15 -4.80 -7.56 23.73
CA ASP A 15 -3.42 -7.98 23.51
C ASP A 15 -2.81 -7.27 22.32
N LYS A 16 -3.55 -7.19 21.21
CA LYS A 16 -3.09 -6.49 19.99
C LYS A 16 -2.80 -5.03 20.32
N LEU A 17 -3.70 -4.35 21.01
CA LEU A 17 -3.50 -2.95 21.41
C LEU A 17 -2.32 -2.78 22.36
N ILE A 18 -2.12 -3.68 23.33
CA ILE A 18 -0.94 -3.66 24.20
C ILE A 18 0.34 -3.84 23.39
N LEU A 19 0.36 -4.75 22.42
CA LEU A 19 1.52 -5.00 21.57
C LEU A 19 1.82 -3.81 20.65
N ASP A 20 0.80 -3.10 20.15
CA ASP A 20 0.97 -1.86 19.38
C ASP A 20 1.67 -0.78 20.22
N GLU A 21 1.15 -0.49 21.41
CA GLU A 21 1.77 0.49 22.33
C GLU A 21 3.21 0.11 22.71
N LEU A 22 3.48 -1.18 22.89
CA LEU A 22 4.82 -1.67 23.22
C LEU A 22 5.77 -1.74 22.02
N ALA A 23 5.25 -1.72 20.79
CA ALA A 23 6.05 -1.60 19.57
C ALA A 23 6.60 -0.18 19.38
N GLU A 24 5.88 0.84 19.88
CA GLU A 24 6.35 2.23 19.89
C GLU A 24 7.43 2.48 20.96
N GLY A 25 7.44 1.67 22.02
CA GLY A 25 8.48 1.74 23.05
C GLY A 25 8.07 1.10 24.37
N ARG A 26 8.90 1.31 25.40
CA ARG A 26 8.61 0.77 26.75
C ARG A 26 7.46 1.53 27.38
N ASN A 27 6.49 0.81 27.95
CA ASN A 27 5.36 1.46 28.62
C ASN A 27 5.01 0.80 29.97
N LEU A 28 4.44 1.60 30.87
CA LEU A 28 4.01 1.15 32.20
C LEU A 28 2.64 0.48 32.11
N SER A 29 2.43 -0.58 32.90
CA SER A 29 1.13 -1.23 32.99
C SER A 29 -0.02 -0.28 33.38
N GLN A 30 0.27 0.78 34.14
CA GLN A 30 -0.74 1.79 34.50
C GLN A 30 -1.09 2.72 33.34
N ASN A 31 -0.09 3.11 32.54
CA ASN A 31 -0.30 3.96 31.37
C ASN A 31 -1.13 3.22 30.32
N LEU A 32 -0.74 1.98 30.00
CA LEU A 32 -1.49 1.09 29.10
C LEU A 32 -2.97 0.94 29.51
N ALA A 33 -3.26 0.85 30.80
CA ALA A 33 -4.65 0.80 31.27
C ALA A 33 -5.42 2.10 31.03
N ASN A 34 -4.77 3.25 31.23
CA ASN A 34 -5.41 4.54 31.02
C ASN A 34 -5.61 4.83 29.52
N GLU A 35 -4.59 4.58 28.70
CA GLU A 35 -4.58 4.84 27.26
C GLU A 35 -5.57 3.94 26.51
N LEU A 36 -5.58 2.65 26.85
CA LEU A 36 -6.44 1.67 26.18
C LEU A 36 -7.86 1.59 26.76
N GLY A 37 -8.16 2.38 27.80
CA GLY A 37 -9.50 2.44 28.42
C GLY A 37 -9.92 1.16 29.15
N TYR A 38 -8.96 0.30 29.51
CA TYR A 38 -9.21 -0.96 30.22
C TYR A 38 -8.92 -0.85 31.71
N SER A 39 -9.49 -1.76 32.50
CA SER A 39 -9.15 -1.82 33.92
C SER A 39 -7.69 -2.22 34.14
N ARG A 40 -7.04 -1.66 35.17
CA ARG A 40 -5.66 -2.00 35.53
C ARG A 40 -5.46 -3.49 35.78
N GLN A 41 -6.45 -4.14 36.41
CA GLN A 41 -6.42 -5.58 36.67
C GLN A 41 -6.47 -6.38 35.36
N TYR A 42 -7.28 -5.94 34.39
CA TYR A 42 -7.38 -6.62 33.09
C TYR A 42 -6.08 -6.50 32.31
N ILE A 43 -5.51 -5.30 32.17
CA ILE A 43 -4.20 -5.09 31.52
C ILE A 43 -3.10 -5.88 32.21
N HIS A 44 -3.06 -5.89 33.55
CA HIS A 44 -2.08 -6.68 34.28
C HIS A 44 -2.17 -8.17 33.93
N ASN A 45 -3.38 -8.73 33.89
CA ASN A 45 -3.59 -10.13 33.51
C ASN A 45 -3.13 -10.40 32.08
N ARG A 46 -3.45 -9.51 31.11
CA ARG A 46 -3.00 -9.65 29.72
C ARG A 46 -1.48 -9.61 29.61
N LEU A 47 -0.82 -8.67 30.30
CA LEU A 47 0.64 -8.56 30.33
C LEU A 47 1.30 -9.81 30.93
N GLN A 48 0.71 -10.46 31.95
CA GLN A 48 1.23 -11.74 32.44
C GLN A 48 1.12 -12.86 31.41
N MET A 49 0.01 -12.92 30.66
CA MET A 49 -0.16 -13.92 29.59
C MET A 49 0.85 -13.71 28.46
N LEU A 50 0.97 -12.46 27.97
CA LEU A 50 1.95 -12.10 26.95
C LEU A 50 3.39 -12.35 27.41
N LYS A 51 3.68 -12.10 28.69
CA LYS A 51 4.98 -12.41 29.29
C LYS A 51 5.25 -13.90 29.37
N ALA A 52 4.25 -14.70 29.75
CA ALA A 52 4.38 -16.15 29.83
C ALA A 52 4.61 -16.80 28.44
N ALA A 53 4.15 -16.15 27.37
CA ALA A 53 4.43 -16.54 25.99
C ALA A 53 5.75 -15.94 25.43
N ASP A 54 6.54 -15.29 26.27
CA ASP A 54 7.79 -14.57 25.94
C ASP A 54 7.63 -13.49 24.85
N TYR A 55 6.43 -12.93 24.68
CA TYR A 55 6.21 -11.82 23.73
C TYR A 55 6.63 -10.48 24.32
N VAL A 56 6.50 -10.32 25.64
CA VAL A 56 6.89 -9.11 26.37
C VAL A 56 7.68 -9.49 27.61
N LYS A 57 8.46 -8.56 28.15
CA LYS A 57 9.12 -8.75 29.46
C LYS A 57 9.00 -7.50 30.32
N ASN A 58 9.04 -7.71 31.64
CA ASN A 58 9.03 -6.64 32.63
C ASN A 58 10.48 -6.27 32.96
N VAL A 59 10.86 -5.01 32.75
CA VAL A 59 12.23 -4.51 32.99
C VAL A 59 12.42 -3.95 34.40
N GLY A 60 11.36 -3.99 35.23
CA GLY A 60 11.34 -3.48 36.60
C GLY A 60 10.29 -2.38 36.80
N GLY A 61 9.78 -2.23 38.02
CA GLY A 61 8.86 -1.13 38.37
C GLY A 61 7.50 -1.14 37.67
N GLY A 62 7.12 -2.24 37.00
CA GLY A 62 5.89 -2.31 36.21
C GLY A 62 6.04 -1.76 34.78
N LEU A 63 7.28 -1.51 34.34
CA LEU A 63 7.63 -1.14 32.98
C LEU A 63 7.80 -2.40 32.13
N TYR A 64 7.13 -2.44 30.99
CA TYR A 64 7.16 -3.55 30.05
C TYR A 64 7.82 -3.13 28.74
N GLU A 65 8.47 -4.10 28.09
CA GLU A 65 9.00 -3.94 26.74
C GLU A 65 8.65 -5.14 25.88
N LEU A 66 8.44 -4.88 24.59
CA LEU A 66 8.24 -5.91 23.58
C LEU A 66 9.55 -6.70 23.35
N VAL A 67 9.43 -8.02 23.23
CA VAL A 67 10.55 -8.95 23.02
C VAL A 67 10.42 -9.65 21.67
N ASP A 68 9.23 -10.15 21.38
CA ASP A 68 8.91 -10.92 20.19
C ASP A 68 7.44 -10.67 19.85
N ASP A 69 7.15 -10.13 18.66
CA ASP A 69 5.78 -9.83 18.27
C ASP A 69 5.16 -11.01 17.52
N PRO A 70 4.21 -11.75 18.12
CA PRO A 70 3.55 -12.88 17.46
C PRO A 70 2.68 -12.47 16.26
N ARG A 71 2.41 -11.18 16.08
CA ARG A 71 1.69 -10.60 14.93
C ARG A 71 2.60 -10.30 13.77
N GLY A 72 3.90 -10.58 13.92
CA GLY A 72 4.82 -10.81 12.83
C GLY A 72 4.44 -12.07 12.05
N GLY A 73 3.21 -12.12 11.53
CA GLY A 73 2.92 -12.87 10.31
C GLY A 73 3.93 -12.40 9.27
N ASP A 74 4.60 -13.39 8.68
CA ASP A 74 5.76 -13.33 7.81
C ASP A 74 6.02 -11.92 7.27
N VAL A 75 7.02 -11.23 7.84
CA VAL A 75 7.47 -9.93 7.32
C VAL A 75 7.82 -10.06 5.83
N GLY A 76 8.18 -11.27 5.37
CA GLY A 76 8.32 -11.61 3.95
C GLY A 76 7.05 -11.37 3.15
N GLU A 77 5.89 -11.94 3.54
CA GLU A 77 4.65 -11.83 2.77
C GLU A 77 4.17 -10.38 2.58
N ARG A 78 4.27 -9.54 3.64
CA ARG A 78 3.93 -8.11 3.54
C ARG A 78 4.94 -7.32 2.71
N GLN A 79 6.22 -7.67 2.79
CA GLN A 79 7.25 -7.01 2.00
C GLN A 79 7.13 -7.38 0.51
N ASP A 80 6.81 -8.64 0.21
CA ASP A 80 6.57 -9.14 -1.15
C ASP A 80 5.36 -8.45 -1.79
N GLU A 81 4.29 -8.19 -1.04
CA GLU A 81 3.14 -7.42 -1.53
C GLU A 81 3.51 -5.96 -1.84
N LEU A 82 4.30 -5.33 -0.97
CA LEU A 82 4.78 -3.97 -1.19
C LEU A 82 5.71 -3.86 -2.40
N ASP A 83 6.57 -4.85 -2.61
CA ASP A 83 7.47 -4.88 -3.77
C ASP A 83 6.69 -5.12 -5.06
N GLN A 84 5.68 -6.00 -5.06
CA GLN A 84 4.75 -6.15 -6.19
C GLN A 84 4.01 -4.84 -6.51
N LEU A 85 3.55 -4.11 -5.49
CA LEU A 85 2.89 -2.82 -5.69
C LEU A 85 3.84 -1.77 -6.27
N ARG A 86 5.11 -1.75 -5.84
CA ARG A 86 6.14 -0.85 -6.40
C ARG A 86 6.42 -1.16 -7.86
N ASP A 87 6.59 -2.43 -8.21
CA ASP A 87 6.79 -2.86 -9.59
C ASP A 87 5.60 -2.44 -10.47
N ARG A 88 4.37 -2.56 -9.94
CA ARG A 88 3.17 -2.13 -10.63
C ARG A 88 3.09 -0.62 -10.83
N ILE A 89 3.58 0.17 -9.87
CA ILE A 89 3.66 1.63 -10.01
C ILE A 89 4.60 1.98 -11.17
N VAL A 90 5.78 1.38 -11.24
CA VAL A 90 6.75 1.61 -12.32
C VAL A 90 6.12 1.30 -13.69
N GLU A 91 5.46 0.15 -13.83
CA GLU A 91 4.77 -0.21 -15.09
C GLU A 91 3.68 0.80 -15.47
N LEU A 92 2.94 1.33 -14.49
CA LEU A 92 1.91 2.32 -14.75
C LEU A 92 2.50 3.68 -15.13
N GLU A 93 3.62 4.07 -14.54
CA GLU A 93 4.34 5.29 -14.89
C GLU A 93 4.85 5.23 -16.35
N GLU A 94 5.48 4.13 -16.74
CA GLU A 94 5.91 3.91 -18.14
C GLU A 94 4.73 4.00 -19.13
N ARG A 95 3.60 3.37 -18.79
CA ARG A 95 2.39 3.45 -19.64
C ARG A 95 1.79 4.85 -19.73
N ILE A 96 1.93 5.65 -18.68
CA ILE A 96 1.48 7.05 -18.69
C ILE A 96 2.36 7.86 -19.64
N ASP A 97 3.68 7.69 -19.57
CA ASP A 97 4.64 8.37 -20.44
C ASP A 97 4.40 8.03 -21.92
N GLU A 98 4.22 6.75 -22.25
CA GLU A 98 3.88 6.31 -23.62
C GLU A 98 2.57 6.93 -24.12
N ALA A 99 1.55 7.03 -23.26
CA ALA A 99 0.28 7.64 -23.60
C ALA A 99 0.42 9.15 -23.86
N PHE A 100 1.30 9.84 -23.13
CA PHE A 100 1.59 11.25 -23.36
C PHE A 100 2.31 11.48 -24.68
N GLU A 101 3.33 10.68 -25.01
CA GLU A 101 4.03 10.77 -26.30
C GLU A 101 3.07 10.54 -27.47
N ALA A 102 2.19 9.54 -27.37
CA ALA A 102 1.18 9.27 -28.39
C ALA A 102 0.17 10.42 -28.55
N ALA A 103 -0.22 11.06 -27.44
CA ALA A 103 -1.11 12.21 -27.46
C ALA A 103 -0.42 13.43 -28.10
N GLU A 104 0.86 13.68 -27.78
CA GLU A 104 1.64 14.76 -28.37
C GLU A 104 1.81 14.57 -29.88
N ALA A 105 2.16 13.36 -30.33
CA ALA A 105 2.25 13.05 -31.75
C ALA A 105 0.91 13.23 -32.48
N THR A 106 -0.21 12.93 -31.80
CA THR A 106 -1.55 13.17 -32.35
C THR A 106 -1.85 14.66 -32.46
N VAL A 107 -1.49 15.46 -31.45
CA VAL A 107 -1.64 16.91 -31.47
C VAL A 107 -0.80 17.51 -32.60
N GLU A 108 0.47 17.13 -32.70
CA GLU A 108 1.36 17.57 -33.78
C GLU A 108 0.79 17.21 -35.16
N ALA A 109 0.25 15.99 -35.32
CA ALA A 109 -0.40 15.59 -36.57
C ALA A 109 -1.61 16.47 -36.89
N ILE A 110 -2.42 16.84 -35.89
CA ILE A 110 -3.57 17.73 -36.07
C ILE A 110 -3.12 19.16 -36.42
N GLU A 111 -2.11 19.69 -35.74
CA GLU A 111 -1.58 21.05 -35.98
C GLU A 111 -0.91 21.17 -37.36
N ASN A 112 -0.24 20.11 -37.82
CA ASN A 112 0.39 20.06 -39.13
C ASN A 112 -0.58 19.75 -40.28
N VAL A 113 -1.85 19.44 -40.00
CA VAL A 113 -2.89 19.54 -41.03
C VAL A 113 -3.10 21.01 -41.33
N ASN A 114 -2.37 21.51 -42.33
CA ASN A 114 -2.62 22.82 -42.89
C ASN A 114 -4.03 22.79 -43.50
N GLY A 115 -5.00 23.34 -42.76
CA GLY A 115 -6.42 23.35 -43.15
C GLY A 115 -6.65 23.96 -44.53
N ASP A 116 -5.78 24.88 -44.94
CA ASP A 116 -5.81 25.50 -46.26
C ASP A 116 -5.39 24.51 -47.36
N ASP A 117 -4.34 23.70 -47.15
CA ASP A 117 -3.90 22.67 -48.11
C ASP A 117 -4.90 21.51 -48.20
N ALA A 118 -5.52 21.14 -47.08
CA ALA A 118 -6.57 20.12 -47.06
C ALA A 118 -7.82 20.59 -47.83
N HIS A 119 -8.16 21.88 -47.71
CA HIS A 119 -9.27 22.50 -48.43
C HIS A 119 -9.00 22.68 -49.92
N GLU A 120 -7.78 23.06 -50.31
CA GLU A 120 -7.36 23.12 -51.71
C GLU A 120 -7.44 21.74 -52.38
N ARG A 121 -6.85 20.71 -51.76
CA ARG A 121 -6.92 19.33 -52.27
C ARG A 121 -8.37 18.82 -52.34
N ALA A 122 -9.20 19.15 -51.37
CA ALA A 122 -10.63 18.80 -51.41
C ALA A 122 -11.35 19.48 -52.58
N LYS A 123 -11.04 20.75 -52.89
CA LYS A 123 -11.60 21.45 -54.05
C LYS A 123 -11.12 20.84 -55.37
N GLU A 124 -9.85 20.49 -55.48
CA GLU A 124 -9.29 19.85 -56.67
C GLU A 124 -9.98 18.51 -56.96
N VAL A 125 -10.13 17.66 -55.95
CA VAL A 125 -10.83 16.37 -56.07
C VAL A 125 -12.30 16.56 -56.45
N VAL A 126 -13.00 17.51 -55.82
CA VAL A 126 -14.42 17.80 -56.15
C VAL A 126 -14.56 18.32 -57.59
N THR A 127 -13.57 19.07 -58.09
CA THR A 127 -13.58 19.58 -59.47
C THR A 127 -13.36 18.45 -60.46
N ALA A 128 -12.35 17.60 -60.24
CA ALA A 128 -12.08 16.43 -61.07
C ALA A 128 -13.28 15.46 -61.14
N LEU A 129 -13.95 15.21 -60.01
CA LEU A 129 -15.14 14.35 -59.97
C LEU A 129 -16.35 14.94 -60.68
N LYS A 130 -16.45 16.27 -60.82
CA LYS A 130 -17.53 16.91 -61.58
C LYS A 130 -17.27 16.83 -63.08
N GLU A 131 -16.01 16.99 -63.49
CA GLU A 131 -15.60 16.86 -64.89
C GLU A 131 -15.79 15.43 -65.42
N GLU A 132 -15.59 14.40 -64.59
CA GLU A 132 -15.88 13.00 -64.96
C GLU A 132 -17.38 12.66 -65.05
N VAL A 133 -18.27 13.47 -64.46
CA VAL A 133 -19.73 13.23 -64.46
C VAL A 133 -20.43 13.93 -65.64
N ASP A 134 -19.77 14.92 -66.24
CA ASP A 134 -20.28 15.69 -67.38
C ASP A 134 -19.78 15.17 -68.76
N GLU A 135 -18.95 14.10 -68.81
CA GLU A 135 -18.57 13.31 -70.00
C GLU A 135 -19.47 12.07 -70.23
#